data_AF-A0A9C8RGT8-F1
#
_entry.id   AF-A0A9C8RGT8-F1
#
_cell.length_a   1.000
_cell.length_b   1.000
_cell.length_c   1.000
_cell.angle_alpha   90.00
_cell.angle_beta   90.00
_cell.angle_gamma   90.00
#
_symmetry.space_group_name_H-M   'P 1'
#
loop_
_entity.id
_entity.type
_entity.pdbx_description
1 polymer ?
#
loop_
_entity_poly.entity_id
_entity_poly.type
_entity_poly.pdbx_seq_one_letter_code
_entity_poly.pdbx_strand_id
1 'polypeptide(L)'
;MYKRMINTLASASFVALAALLLPVHAQAQEGPVFELRTYTATPGNLDKLLTRFRDHTMALFEKHGMTNIGYWVPTDPEAAENTLIYLLKHDSRDAANASWRAFGSDPAWAVVNDESNRDGAILQGVERKYMTATDFSQMK
;
A
#
# COMPACT_ATOMS: atom_id res chain seq x y z
N MET A 1 81.06 -3.84 17.42
CA MET A 1 80.09 -3.31 18.43
C MET A 1 78.79 -3.06 17.66
N TYR A 2 77.62 -3.64 17.90
CA TYR A 2 77.05 -4.40 19.00
C TYR A 2 76.03 -5.41 18.41
N LYS A 3 75.92 -6.58 19.04
CA LYS A 3 75.03 -7.72 18.74
C LYS A 3 73.54 -7.33 18.71
N ARG A 4 72.73 -8.05 17.92
CA ARG A 4 71.71 -9.01 18.43
C ARG A 4 70.87 -9.66 17.30
N MET A 5 70.98 -11.00 17.22
CA MET A 5 69.98 -11.90 16.65
C MET A 5 68.65 -11.81 17.43
N ILE A 6 67.52 -12.12 16.78
CA ILE A 6 66.45 -13.02 17.26
C ILE A 6 65.56 -13.41 16.06
N ASN A 7 65.32 -14.73 15.93
CA ASN A 7 64.41 -15.39 15.01
C ASN A 7 62.94 -15.03 15.27
N THR A 8 62.06 -15.36 14.30
CA THR A 8 60.87 -16.26 14.47
C THR A 8 59.62 -15.76 13.74
N LEU A 9 59.20 -16.56 12.76
CA LEU A 9 57.85 -16.88 12.23
C LEU A 9 56.70 -15.85 12.13
N ALA A 10 56.10 -15.91 10.94
CA ALA A 10 54.66 -15.96 10.62
C ALA A 10 53.79 -14.72 10.85
N SER A 11 53.16 -14.26 9.75
CA SER A 11 51.70 -14.18 9.68
C SER A 11 51.27 -13.88 8.24
N ALA A 12 50.74 -14.90 7.56
CA ALA A 12 49.88 -14.70 6.40
C ALA A 12 48.58 -14.07 6.90
N SER A 13 48.40 -12.78 6.66
CA SER A 13 47.16 -12.09 7.05
C SER A 13 46.19 -12.13 5.88
N PHE A 14 45.09 -12.84 6.12
CA PHE A 14 43.88 -12.91 5.30
C PHE A 14 43.43 -11.50 4.87
N VAL A 15 43.26 -11.30 3.56
CA VAL A 15 42.49 -10.17 3.03
C VAL A 15 41.03 -10.45 3.38
N ALA A 16 40.54 -9.86 4.47
CA ALA A 16 39.13 -9.84 4.79
C ALA A 16 38.42 -8.94 3.76
N LEU A 17 37.84 -9.55 2.73
CA LEU A 17 36.91 -8.88 1.84
C LEU A 17 35.61 -8.66 2.62
N ALA A 18 35.55 -7.57 3.39
CA ALA A 18 34.30 -7.09 3.96
C ALA A 18 33.41 -6.64 2.80
N ALA A 19 32.53 -7.52 2.34
CA ALA A 19 31.43 -7.13 1.46
C ALA A 19 30.61 -6.08 2.23
N LEU A 20 30.71 -4.81 1.81
CA LEU A 20 29.80 -3.77 2.26
C LEU A 20 28.38 -4.19 1.84
N LEU A 21 27.65 -4.78 2.78
CA LEU A 21 26.20 -4.81 2.75
C LEU A 21 25.73 -3.38 2.97
N LEU A 22 25.72 -2.58 1.89
CA LEU A 22 24.95 -1.35 1.91
C LEU A 22 23.49 -1.76 2.13
N PRO A 23 22.80 -1.22 3.15
CA PRO A 23 21.38 -1.40 3.23
C PRO A 23 20.82 -0.75 1.97
N VAL A 24 20.23 -1.58 1.10
CA VAL A 24 19.31 -1.10 0.06
C VAL A 24 18.15 -0.50 0.85
N HIS A 25 18.29 0.78 1.20
CA HIS A 25 17.13 1.57 1.54
C HIS A 25 16.29 1.54 0.28
N ALA A 26 15.16 0.85 0.33
CA ALA A 26 14.10 1.09 -0.63
C ALA A 26 13.87 2.59 -0.55
N GLN A 27 14.38 3.35 -1.52
CA GLN A 27 14.15 4.79 -1.55
C GLN A 27 12.63 4.94 -1.50
N ALA A 28 12.14 5.62 -0.45
CA ALA A 28 10.76 6.04 -0.43
C ALA A 28 10.53 6.72 -1.77
N GLN A 29 9.62 6.17 -2.58
CA GLN A 29 9.31 6.74 -3.88
C GLN A 29 8.79 8.16 -3.62
N GLU A 30 9.64 9.16 -3.88
CA GLU A 30 9.26 10.55 -3.69
C GLU A 30 8.29 10.95 -4.80
N GLY A 31 7.24 11.67 -4.40
CA GLY A 31 6.19 12.16 -5.30
C GLY A 31 4.90 11.32 -5.27
N PRO A 32 3.86 11.82 -5.98
CA PRO A 32 2.51 11.27 -5.91
C PRO A 32 2.46 9.83 -6.43
N VAL A 33 1.66 9.01 -5.75
CA VAL A 33 1.39 7.63 -6.13
C VAL A 33 -0.10 7.41 -6.30
N PHE A 34 -0.45 6.58 -7.29
CA PHE A 34 -1.80 6.10 -7.49
C PHE A 34 -1.94 4.73 -6.85
N GLU A 35 -3.09 4.45 -6.25
CA GLU A 35 -3.41 3.16 -5.64
C GLU A 35 -4.66 2.58 -6.30
N LEU A 36 -4.47 1.53 -7.11
CA LEU A 36 -5.57 0.74 -7.63
C LEU A 36 -5.97 -0.30 -6.59
N ARG A 37 -7.27 -0.38 -6.30
CA ARG A 37 -7.82 -1.37 -5.38
C ARG A 37 -8.95 -2.12 -6.06
N THR A 38 -8.91 -3.44 -5.92
CA THR A 38 -9.96 -4.34 -6.39
C THR A 38 -10.55 -5.04 -5.18
N TYR A 39 -11.84 -4.79 -4.96
CA TYR A 39 -12.59 -5.34 -3.85
C TYR A 39 -13.54 -6.40 -4.39
N THR A 40 -13.50 -7.58 -3.78
CA THR A 40 -14.45 -8.66 -4.05
C THR A 40 -15.44 -8.71 -2.91
N ALA A 41 -16.70 -8.38 -3.19
CA ALA A 41 -17.81 -8.52 -2.27
C ALA A 41 -18.15 -9.99 -2.04
N THR A 42 -18.73 -10.30 -0.88
CA THR A 42 -19.36 -11.62 -0.68
C THR A 42 -20.61 -11.75 -1.57
N PRO A 43 -21.08 -12.98 -1.86
CA PRO A 43 -22.21 -13.20 -2.77
C PRO A 43 -23.44 -12.36 -2.40
N GLY A 44 -23.97 -11.61 -3.38
CA GLY A 44 -25.16 -10.78 -3.21
C GLY A 44 -24.97 -9.45 -2.45
N ASN A 45 -23.74 -9.09 -2.06
CA ASN A 45 -23.48 -7.89 -1.26
C ASN A 45 -22.81 -6.73 -2.01
N LEU A 46 -22.67 -6.82 -3.35
CA LEU A 46 -22.08 -5.72 -4.13
C LEU A 46 -22.82 -4.40 -3.92
N ASP A 47 -24.15 -4.38 -3.96
CA ASP A 47 -24.93 -3.15 -3.76
C ASP A 47 -24.71 -2.55 -2.37
N LYS A 48 -24.61 -3.37 -1.32
CA LYS A 48 -24.28 -2.90 0.04
C LYS A 48 -22.89 -2.27 0.09
N LEU A 49 -21.92 -2.89 -0.58
CA LEU A 49 -20.57 -2.36 -0.70
C LEU A 49 -20.57 -1.01 -1.43
N LEU A 50 -21.29 -0.90 -2.56
CA LEU A 50 -21.40 0.35 -3.32
C LEU A 50 -22.05 1.47 -2.50
N THR A 51 -23.14 1.17 -1.78
CA THR A 51 -23.81 2.12 -0.87
C THR A 51 -22.87 2.60 0.22
N ARG A 52 -22.14 1.70 0.89
CA ARG A 52 -21.12 2.08 1.89
C ARG A 52 -20.06 3.03 1.32
N PHE A 53 -19.66 2.83 0.08
CA PHE A 53 -18.70 3.72 -0.58
C PHE A 53 -19.28 5.09 -0.85
N ARG A 54 -20.46 5.13 -1.49
CA ARG A 54 -21.17 6.35 -1.88
C ARG A 54 -21.50 7.24 -0.69
N ASP A 55 -22.02 6.65 0.38
CA ASP A 55 -22.64 7.40 1.47
C ASP A 55 -21.64 7.75 2.58
N HIS A 56 -20.51 7.04 2.65
CA HIS A 56 -19.59 7.15 3.79
C HIS A 56 -18.11 7.11 3.40
N THR A 57 -17.67 6.05 2.71
CA THR A 57 -16.24 5.74 2.59
C THR A 57 -15.46 6.83 1.85
N MET A 58 -16.03 7.39 0.79
CA MET A 58 -15.37 8.44 0.00
C MET A 58 -15.07 9.70 0.81
N ALA A 59 -16.02 10.16 1.62
CA ALA A 59 -15.84 11.32 2.49
C ALA A 59 -14.82 11.05 3.60
N LEU A 60 -14.79 9.82 4.13
CA LEU A 60 -13.76 9.41 5.10
C LEU A 60 -12.37 9.33 4.44
N PHE A 61 -12.26 8.89 3.20
CA PHE A 61 -11.00 8.92 2.46
C PHE A 61 -10.45 10.35 2.35
N GLU A 62 -11.30 11.29 1.94
CA GLU A 62 -10.94 12.71 1.84
C GLU A 62 -10.55 13.30 3.21
N LYS A 63 -11.30 12.97 4.26
CA LYS A 63 -10.99 13.36 5.65
C LYS A 63 -9.57 12.95 6.06
N HIS A 64 -9.06 11.83 5.56
CA HIS A 64 -7.74 11.32 5.88
C HIS A 64 -6.68 11.59 4.80
N GLY A 65 -6.92 12.55 3.91
CA GLY A 65 -5.90 13.02 2.96
C GLY A 65 -5.73 12.14 1.71
N MET A 66 -6.67 11.23 1.45
CA MET A 66 -6.69 10.43 0.22
C MET A 66 -7.54 11.14 -0.82
N THR A 67 -7.06 11.19 -2.07
CA THR A 67 -7.81 11.79 -3.19
C THR A 67 -8.58 10.71 -3.95
N ASN A 68 -9.89 10.84 -4.05
CA ASN A 68 -10.76 9.97 -4.84
C ASN A 68 -10.58 10.27 -6.35
N ILE A 69 -10.25 9.27 -7.17
CA ILE A 69 -10.05 9.46 -8.62
C ILE A 69 -11.18 8.86 -9.44
N GLY A 70 -11.60 7.63 -9.15
CA GLY A 70 -12.64 6.97 -9.91
C GLY A 70 -13.00 5.59 -9.37
N TYR A 71 -14.20 5.13 -9.74
CA TYR A 71 -14.84 3.91 -9.24
C TYR A 71 -15.58 3.23 -10.39
N TRP A 72 -15.44 1.91 -10.50
CA TRP A 72 -16.00 1.11 -11.59
C TRP A 72 -16.46 -0.26 -11.08
N VAL A 73 -17.52 -0.77 -11.67
CA VAL A 73 -17.85 -2.20 -11.68
C VAL A 73 -17.37 -2.76 -13.03
N PRO A 74 -16.72 -3.93 -13.09
CA PRO A 74 -16.33 -4.54 -14.35
C PRO A 74 -17.52 -4.79 -15.27
N THR A 75 -17.27 -4.85 -16.58
CA THR A 75 -18.30 -5.21 -17.57
C THR A 75 -18.32 -6.69 -17.90
N ASP A 76 -17.29 -7.43 -17.47
CA ASP A 76 -17.28 -8.90 -17.58
C ASP A 76 -18.35 -9.48 -16.65
N PRO A 77 -19.24 -10.37 -17.14
CA PRO A 77 -20.39 -10.83 -16.36
C PRO A 77 -20.04 -11.44 -15.00
N GLU A 78 -19.00 -12.28 -14.92
CA GLU A 78 -18.64 -12.95 -13.67
C GLU A 78 -18.10 -11.94 -12.65
N ALA A 79 -17.20 -11.05 -13.09
CA ALA A 79 -16.64 -10.04 -12.20
C ALA A 79 -17.66 -8.94 -11.83
N ALA A 80 -18.59 -8.61 -12.72
CA ALA A 80 -19.62 -7.59 -12.50
C ALA A 80 -20.55 -7.91 -11.32
N GLU A 81 -20.70 -9.19 -10.96
CA GLU A 81 -21.57 -9.62 -9.86
C GLU A 81 -21.07 -9.22 -8.47
N ASN A 82 -19.76 -9.08 -8.29
CA ASN A 82 -19.18 -8.93 -6.96
C ASN A 82 -17.99 -7.97 -6.87
N THR A 83 -17.55 -7.34 -7.95
CA THR A 83 -16.29 -6.59 -7.95
C THR A 83 -16.50 -5.08 -8.00
N LEU A 84 -15.82 -4.37 -7.10
CA LEU A 84 -15.61 -2.92 -7.16
C LEU A 84 -14.12 -2.63 -7.41
N ILE A 85 -13.81 -1.91 -8.48
CA ILE A 85 -12.47 -1.42 -8.79
C ILE A 85 -12.45 0.09 -8.57
N TYR A 86 -11.45 0.60 -7.87
CA TYR A 86 -11.30 2.04 -7.69
C TYR A 86 -9.85 2.49 -7.60
N LEU A 87 -9.66 3.77 -7.86
CA LEU A 87 -8.36 4.43 -7.90
C LEU A 87 -8.32 5.58 -6.90
N LEU A 88 -7.29 5.60 -6.08
CA LEU A 88 -6.95 6.73 -5.21
C LEU A 88 -5.63 7.36 -5.66
N LYS A 89 -5.45 8.64 -5.33
CA LYS A 89 -4.16 9.32 -5.40
C LYS A 89 -3.73 9.73 -3.99
N HIS A 90 -2.43 9.56 -3.72
CA HIS A 90 -1.75 9.93 -2.49
C HIS A 90 -0.52 10.76 -2.82
N ASP A 91 -0.11 11.65 -1.91
CA ASP A 91 1.07 12.51 -2.09
C ASP A 91 2.39 11.73 -2.14
N SER A 92 2.44 10.59 -1.47
CA SER A 92 3.55 9.64 -1.49
C SER A 92 3.11 8.29 -0.95
N ARG A 93 4.00 7.29 -1.03
CA ARG A 93 3.75 5.97 -0.41
C ARG A 93 3.63 6.05 1.11
N ASP A 94 4.39 6.93 1.76
CA ASP A 94 4.32 7.12 3.20
C ASP A 94 3.06 7.87 3.63
N ALA A 95 2.64 8.87 2.85
CA ALA A 95 1.36 9.55 3.04
C ALA A 95 0.19 8.56 2.93
N ALA A 96 0.21 7.65 1.96
CA ALA A 96 -0.79 6.59 1.83
C ALA A 96 -0.84 5.70 3.09
N ASN A 97 0.32 5.24 3.58
CA ASN A 97 0.40 4.42 4.79
C ASN A 97 -0.14 5.16 6.03
N ALA A 98 0.17 6.45 6.17
CA ALA A 98 -0.35 7.27 7.27
C ALA A 98 -1.87 7.45 7.17
N SER A 99 -2.38 7.76 5.97
CA SER A 99 -3.81 7.95 5.70
C SER A 99 -4.62 6.70 5.99
N TRP A 100 -4.15 5.52 5.54
CA TRP A 100 -4.83 4.25 5.81
C TRP A 100 -4.84 3.87 7.29
N ARG A 101 -3.75 4.16 8.03
CA ARG A 101 -3.75 3.97 9.50
C ARG A 101 -4.76 4.89 10.17
N ALA A 102 -4.77 6.17 9.80
CA ALA A 102 -5.71 7.14 10.36
C ALA A 102 -7.17 6.76 10.07
N PHE A 103 -7.49 6.42 8.82
CA PHE A 103 -8.79 5.91 8.39
C PHE A 103 -9.22 4.68 9.19
N GLY A 104 -8.35 3.67 9.30
CA GLY A 104 -8.65 2.45 10.04
C GLY A 104 -8.91 2.69 11.54
N SER A 105 -8.34 3.75 12.11
CA SER A 105 -8.54 4.15 13.50
C SER A 105 -9.68 5.16 13.72
N ASP A 106 -10.35 5.61 12.66
CA ASP A 106 -11.41 6.61 12.79
C ASP A 106 -12.66 6.01 13.45
N PRO A 107 -13.18 6.60 14.54
CA PRO A 107 -14.40 6.10 15.18
C PRO A 107 -15.62 6.08 14.25
N ALA A 108 -15.72 7.04 13.31
CA ALA A 108 -16.79 7.03 12.33
C ALA A 108 -16.65 5.86 11.33
N TRP A 109 -15.42 5.48 10.99
CA TRP A 109 -15.19 4.27 10.19
C TRP A 109 -15.58 3.00 10.95
N ALA A 110 -15.30 2.92 12.25
CA ALA A 110 -15.71 1.77 13.06
C ALA A 110 -17.24 1.59 13.03
N VAL A 111 -18.01 2.67 13.21
CA VAL A 111 -19.48 2.64 13.11
C VAL A 111 -19.95 2.20 11.72
N VAL A 112 -19.45 2.82 10.65
CA VAL A 112 -19.81 2.47 9.27
C VAL A 112 -19.45 1.02 8.95
N ASN A 113 -18.29 0.55 9.41
CA ASN A 113 -17.87 -0.83 9.22
C ASN A 113 -18.81 -1.80 9.94
N ASP A 114 -19.14 -1.55 11.20
CA ASP A 114 -20.02 -2.42 11.98
C ASP A 114 -21.44 -2.45 11.40
N GLU A 115 -22.01 -1.29 11.07
CA GLU A 115 -23.34 -1.19 10.48
C GLU A 115 -23.41 -1.88 9.12
N SER A 116 -22.41 -1.69 8.26
CA SER A 116 -22.39 -2.32 6.93
C SER A 116 -22.18 -3.84 6.97
N ASN A 117 -21.59 -4.37 8.04
CA ASN A 117 -21.36 -5.81 8.21
C ASN A 117 -22.32 -6.48 9.22
N ARG A 118 -23.37 -5.78 9.68
CA ARG A 118 -24.30 -6.31 10.72
C ARG A 118 -24.98 -7.62 10.34
N ASP A 119 -25.22 -7.83 9.05
CA ASP A 119 -25.89 -9.02 8.50
C ASP A 119 -24.88 -10.03 7.93
N GLY A 120 -23.60 -9.90 8.30
CA GLY A 120 -22.49 -10.70 7.80
C GLY A 120 -21.47 -9.87 7.02
N ALA A 121 -20.29 -10.46 6.82
CA ALA A 121 -19.21 -9.81 6.09
C ALA A 121 -19.64 -9.48 4.65
N ILE A 122 -19.49 -8.22 4.24
CA ILE A 122 -19.81 -7.77 2.88
C ILE A 122 -18.61 -7.81 1.93
N LEU A 123 -17.40 -8.01 2.47
CA LEU A 123 -16.15 -8.02 1.72
C LEU A 123 -15.42 -9.34 1.93
N GLN A 124 -15.07 -10.01 0.84
CA GLN A 124 -14.34 -11.28 0.82
C GLN A 124 -12.83 -11.06 0.63
N GLY A 125 -12.45 -10.09 -0.20
CA GLY A 125 -11.06 -9.92 -0.60
C GLY A 125 -10.74 -8.49 -1.02
N VAL A 126 -9.47 -8.11 -0.82
CA VAL A 126 -8.91 -6.83 -1.24
C VAL A 126 -7.56 -7.05 -1.88
N GLU A 127 -7.42 -6.64 -3.13
CA GLU A 127 -6.15 -6.49 -3.81
C GLU A 127 -5.79 -5.01 -3.89
N ARG A 128 -4.49 -4.69 -3.80
CA ARG A 128 -3.98 -3.33 -3.92
C ARG A 128 -2.71 -3.27 -4.74
N LYS A 129 -2.56 -2.24 -5.56
CA LYS A 129 -1.35 -1.96 -6.34
C LYS A 129 -1.06 -0.47 -6.35
N TYR A 130 0.15 -0.10 -5.89
CA TYR A 130 0.66 1.26 -6.03
C TYR A 130 1.39 1.43 -7.35
N MET A 131 1.20 2.58 -7.98
CA MET A 131 1.70 2.89 -9.31
C MET A 131 2.16 4.34 -9.35
N THR A 132 3.18 4.62 -10.16
CA THR A 132 3.59 5.99 -10.50
C THR A 132 3.11 6.28 -11.91
N ALA A 133 2.63 7.50 -12.16
CA ALA A 133 2.24 7.92 -13.50
C ALA A 133 3.46 7.96 -14.43
N THR A 134 3.32 7.42 -15.65
CA THR A 134 4.30 7.60 -16.71
C THR A 134 4.29 9.06 -17.22
N ASP A 135 5.32 9.45 -17.96
CA ASP A 135 5.45 10.77 -18.57
C ASP A 135 4.34 11.10 -19.58
N PHE A 136 3.81 10.10 -20.30
CA PHE A 136 2.69 10.25 -21.22
C PHE A 136 1.30 10.07 -20.59
N SER A 137 1.21 9.72 -19.30
CA SER A 137 -0.09 9.63 -18.60
C SER A 137 -0.75 11.01 -18.56
N GLN A 138 -2.02 11.11 -18.96
CA GLN A 138 -2.81 12.34 -18.83
C GLN A 138 -3.07 12.69 -17.36
N MET A 139 -3.14 11.68 -16.50
CA MET A 139 -3.32 11.83 -15.06
C MET A 139 -1.96 11.90 -14.38
N LYS A 140 -1.74 12.95 -13.57
CA LYS A 140 -0.51 13.24 -12.81
C LYS A 140 -0.82 13.39 -11.33
#